data_AF-I7MGK0-F1
#
_entry.id   AF-I7MGK0-F1
#
_cell.length_a   1.000
_cell.length_b   1.000
_cell.length_c   1.000
_cell.angle_alpha   90.00
_cell.angle_beta   90.00
_cell.angle_gamma   90.00
#
_symmetry.space_group_name_H-M   'P 1'
#
loop_
_entity.id
_entity.type
_entity.pdbx_description
1 polymer ?
#
loop_
_entity_poly.entity_id
_entity_poly.type
_entity_poly.pdbx_seq_one_letter_code
_entity_poly.pdbx_strand_id
1 'polypeptide(L)'
;MYVGNQVGRLGCLKRKNLFEKQRELSKIKKKQISQKNKRVKTKSKKEKKKLELKLKGQEIEMGALDIDQYLENLKKGKYCLPERDLRRICEKVKELLAEESNVQPVNSPVNICGDIHGQFFDVLELFRKGGDLPENKYIFIGDFVDRGHNSVETIEYLLCLKAKYPQCITLLRGNHESRQTTQAYGFYDEVLRKYGNINPWHYFTEVFDYLPLGAIVDGSVFCVHGGLSPDIKTVDQIRVIHRKQEIPLEGPFTDLLWSDPDDVGSWAMNSRGAGWLFGDKVTTDFNHINGFQLICRAHQLAHEGYQYWFNEKNLVTVWSAPNYCYRMGNKASILKLDEQLNTHFEIFNEVPESSQAVPPRKALPYFL
;
A
#
# COMPACT_ATOMS: atom_id res chain seq x y z
N MET A 1 14.25 95.30 43.63
CA MET A 1 14.07 93.87 43.96
C MET A 1 14.09 93.07 42.67
N TYR A 2 15.27 92.53 42.33
CA TYR A 2 15.49 91.58 41.23
C TYR A 2 15.41 90.17 41.82
N VAL A 3 14.68 89.24 41.19
CA VAL A 3 15.12 87.96 40.58
C VAL A 3 13.85 87.24 40.10
N GLY A 4 13.68 87.04 38.78
CA GLY A 4 12.54 86.30 38.27
C GLY A 4 12.58 86.09 36.76
N ASN A 5 13.31 85.06 36.30
CA ASN A 5 13.00 84.20 35.13
C ASN A 5 14.25 83.45 34.67
N GLN A 6 14.47 82.22 35.15
CA GLN A 6 15.45 81.33 34.51
C GLN A 6 15.27 79.83 34.79
N VAL A 7 14.03 79.31 34.86
CA VAL A 7 13.82 77.84 35.02
C VAL A 7 13.04 77.20 33.85
N GLY A 8 12.58 77.99 32.86
CA GLY A 8 11.78 77.49 31.73
C GLY A 8 12.54 77.04 30.47
N ARG A 9 13.86 77.31 30.33
CA ARG A 9 14.59 77.08 29.06
C ARG A 9 15.56 75.90 29.02
N LEU A 10 15.96 75.30 30.15
CA LEU A 10 16.89 74.15 30.15
C LEU A 10 16.22 72.77 29.98
N GLY A 11 14.93 72.62 30.32
CA GLY A 11 14.20 71.35 30.19
C GLY A 11 13.73 71.01 28.76
N CYS A 12 13.51 72.02 27.92
CA CYS A 12 12.99 71.83 26.55
C CYS A 12 14.09 71.43 25.55
N LEU A 13 15.31 71.98 25.66
CA LEU A 13 16.44 71.60 24.80
C LEU A 13 16.98 70.19 25.08
N LYS A 14 17.02 69.75 26.35
CA LYS A 14 17.48 68.38 26.68
C LYS A 14 16.51 67.29 26.20
N ARG A 15 15.19 67.55 26.21
CA ARG A 15 14.19 66.59 25.69
C ARG A 15 14.18 66.51 24.16
N LYS A 16 14.36 67.62 23.43
CA LYS A 16 14.47 67.59 21.95
C LYS A 16 15.69 66.80 21.47
N ASN A 17 16.86 67.01 22.09
CA ASN A 17 18.09 66.27 21.76
C ASN A 17 18.00 64.76 22.06
N LEU A 18 17.25 64.35 23.10
CA LEU A 18 17.07 62.94 23.43
C LEU A 18 16.12 62.24 22.44
N PHE A 19 15.04 62.92 22.01
CA PHE A 19 14.09 62.41 21.02
C PHE A 19 14.72 62.29 19.62
N GLU A 20 15.58 63.23 19.22
CA GLU A 20 16.31 63.15 17.95
C GLU A 20 17.34 62.02 17.95
N LYS A 21 18.11 61.85 19.04
CA LYS A 21 19.01 60.69 19.20
C LYS A 21 18.28 59.35 19.20
N GLN A 22 17.12 59.24 19.85
CA GLN A 22 16.29 58.02 19.80
C GLN A 22 15.74 57.74 18.40
N ARG A 23 15.36 58.77 17.64
CA ARG A 23 14.92 58.63 16.24
C ARG A 23 16.06 58.17 15.33
N GLU A 24 17.28 58.68 15.49
CA GLU A 24 18.43 58.21 14.72
C GLU A 24 18.81 56.76 15.05
N LEU A 25 18.88 56.41 16.33
CA LEU A 25 19.17 55.03 16.78
C LEU A 25 18.10 54.04 16.27
N SER A 26 16.83 54.45 16.25
CA SER A 26 15.71 53.69 15.66
C SER A 26 15.89 53.46 14.15
N LYS A 27 16.29 54.50 13.41
CA LYS A 27 16.56 54.40 11.96
C LYS A 27 17.74 53.47 11.66
N ILE A 28 18.82 53.53 12.45
CA ILE A 28 20.00 52.67 12.31
C ILE A 28 19.63 51.21 12.60
N LYS A 29 18.90 50.93 13.70
CA LYS A 29 18.41 49.57 14.01
C LYS A 29 17.51 49.01 12.91
N LYS A 30 16.57 49.80 12.37
CA LYS A 30 15.71 49.38 11.25
C LYS A 30 16.51 49.05 9.99
N LYS A 31 17.55 49.84 9.67
CA LYS A 31 18.42 49.61 8.51
C LYS A 31 19.26 48.34 8.67
N GLN A 32 19.80 48.08 9.87
CA GLN A 32 20.54 46.85 10.17
C GLN A 32 19.65 45.59 10.13
N ILE A 33 18.43 45.66 10.67
CA ILE A 33 17.46 44.54 10.61
C ILE A 33 17.06 44.26 9.15
N SER A 34 16.82 45.30 8.35
CA SER A 34 16.52 45.16 6.92
C SER A 34 17.67 44.48 6.15
N GLN A 35 18.92 44.89 6.42
CA GLN A 35 20.09 44.26 5.80
C GLN A 35 20.32 42.82 6.26
N LYS A 36 20.08 42.51 7.55
CA LYS A 36 20.15 41.14 8.09
C LYS A 36 19.07 40.25 7.46
N ASN A 37 17.83 40.75 7.34
CA ASN A 37 16.73 40.04 6.68
C ASN A 37 16.98 39.82 5.18
N LYS A 38 17.58 40.80 4.48
CA LYS A 38 18.02 40.64 3.09
C LYS A 38 19.10 39.57 2.95
N ARG A 39 20.12 39.56 3.84
CA ARG A 39 21.17 38.53 3.88
C ARG A 39 20.63 37.13 4.18
N VAL A 40 19.68 37.00 5.11
CA VAL A 40 19.01 35.73 5.43
C VAL A 40 18.18 35.23 4.24
N LYS A 41 17.41 36.11 3.58
CA LYS A 41 16.66 35.77 2.36
C LYS A 41 17.57 35.36 1.19
N THR A 42 18.74 35.98 1.05
CA THR A 42 19.70 35.62 -0.03
C THR A 42 20.44 34.32 0.27
N LYS A 43 20.79 34.05 1.54
CA LYS A 43 21.32 32.73 1.96
C LYS A 43 20.30 31.62 1.71
N SER A 44 19.05 31.80 2.14
CA SER A 44 17.95 30.86 1.90
C SER A 44 17.70 30.58 0.42
N LYS A 45 17.74 31.60 -0.45
CA LYS A 45 17.62 31.41 -1.91
C LYS A 45 18.80 30.66 -2.51
N LYS A 46 20.03 30.91 -2.05
CA LYS A 46 21.22 30.17 -2.53
C LYS A 46 21.20 28.71 -2.08
N GLU A 47 20.75 28.43 -0.85
CA GLU A 47 20.60 27.07 -0.33
C GLU A 47 19.50 26.30 -1.08
N LYS A 48 18.32 26.92 -1.32
CA LYS A 48 17.28 26.33 -2.18
C LYS A 48 17.78 26.05 -3.59
N LYS A 49 18.46 27.00 -4.22
CA LYS A 49 19.01 26.81 -5.58
C LYS A 49 20.10 25.73 -5.61
N LYS A 50 20.91 25.59 -4.54
CA LYS A 50 21.91 24.53 -4.41
C LYS A 50 21.25 23.16 -4.20
N LEU A 51 20.14 23.10 -3.47
CA LEU A 51 19.34 21.89 -3.29
C LEU A 51 18.62 21.49 -4.59
N GLU A 52 18.04 22.44 -5.32
CA GLU A 52 17.44 22.23 -6.65
C GLU A 52 18.47 21.78 -7.68
N LEU A 53 19.68 22.36 -7.67
CA LEU A 53 20.79 21.92 -8.53
C LEU A 53 21.32 20.54 -8.13
N LYS A 54 21.27 20.19 -6.84
CA LYS A 54 21.66 18.86 -6.35
C LYS A 54 20.61 17.80 -6.69
N LEU A 55 19.32 18.14 -6.59
CA LEU A 55 18.19 17.32 -7.02
C LEU A 55 18.19 17.12 -8.54
N LYS A 56 18.38 18.20 -9.32
CA LYS A 56 18.55 18.12 -10.77
C LYS A 56 19.81 17.35 -11.16
N GLY A 57 20.91 17.51 -10.42
CA GLY A 57 22.13 16.72 -10.62
C GLY A 57 21.91 15.23 -10.38
N GLN A 58 21.14 14.87 -9.34
CA GLN A 58 20.74 13.49 -9.06
C GLN A 58 19.74 12.94 -10.08
N GLU A 59 18.81 13.75 -10.60
CA GLU A 59 17.90 13.36 -11.70
C GLU A 59 18.65 13.14 -13.02
N ILE A 60 19.72 13.90 -13.29
CA ILE A 60 20.52 13.81 -14.52
C ILE A 60 21.52 12.63 -14.46
N GLU A 61 22.01 12.25 -13.28
CA GLU A 61 22.95 11.14 -13.07
C GLU A 61 22.25 9.77 -12.97
N MET A 62 20.93 9.75 -12.72
CA MET A 62 20.12 8.54 -12.62
C MET A 62 19.30 8.33 -13.92
N GLY A 63 19.76 7.46 -14.80
CA GLY A 63 19.00 7.06 -15.99
C GLY A 63 17.55 6.65 -15.66
N ALA A 64 16.63 6.92 -16.59
CA ALA A 64 15.21 6.59 -16.44
C ALA A 64 15.01 5.10 -16.09
N LEU A 65 14.02 4.81 -15.24
CA LEU A 65 13.63 3.42 -14.95
C LEU A 65 12.99 2.81 -16.21
N ASP A 66 13.55 1.71 -16.70
CA ASP A 66 13.01 0.97 -17.83
C ASP A 66 12.07 -0.14 -17.33
N ILE A 67 10.86 0.27 -16.91
CA ILE A 67 9.86 -0.63 -16.32
C ILE A 67 9.44 -1.71 -17.32
N ASP A 68 9.41 -1.38 -18.62
CA ASP A 68 9.05 -2.32 -19.68
C ASP A 68 10.06 -3.45 -19.78
N GLN A 69 11.35 -3.10 -19.77
CA GLN A 69 12.40 -4.09 -19.77
C GLN A 69 12.39 -4.97 -18.50
N TYR A 70 12.06 -4.41 -17.33
CA TYR A 70 11.92 -5.18 -16.09
C TYR A 70 10.76 -6.18 -16.17
N LEU A 71 9.58 -5.74 -16.62
CA LEU A 71 8.41 -6.61 -16.80
C LEU A 71 8.71 -7.75 -17.78
N GLU A 72 9.37 -7.46 -18.90
CA GLU A 72 9.78 -8.49 -19.86
C GLU A 72 10.78 -9.49 -19.28
N ASN A 73 11.75 -9.03 -18.50
CA ASN A 73 12.78 -9.88 -17.91
C ASN A 73 12.20 -10.82 -16.85
N LEU A 74 11.28 -10.30 -16.02
CA LEU A 74 10.53 -11.09 -15.05
C LEU A 74 9.68 -12.17 -15.76
N LYS A 75 8.92 -11.80 -16.80
CA LYS A 75 8.13 -12.76 -17.62
C LYS A 75 8.96 -13.88 -18.22
N LYS A 76 10.21 -13.59 -18.61
CA LYS A 76 11.15 -14.57 -19.18
C LYS A 76 11.85 -15.44 -18.12
N GLY A 77 11.54 -15.25 -16.83
CA GLY A 77 12.14 -15.98 -15.72
C GLY A 77 13.66 -15.78 -15.58
N LYS A 78 14.20 -14.69 -16.13
CA LYS A 78 15.65 -14.51 -16.27
C LYS A 78 16.30 -14.08 -14.96
N TYR A 79 15.91 -12.93 -14.38
CA TYR A 79 16.54 -12.37 -13.16
C TYR A 79 15.60 -11.41 -12.42
N CYS A 80 15.72 -11.33 -11.09
CA CYS A 80 15.14 -10.27 -10.26
C CYS A 80 15.72 -8.89 -10.64
N LEU A 81 15.02 -7.82 -10.25
CA LEU A 81 15.50 -6.46 -10.47
C LEU A 81 16.87 -6.24 -9.78
N PRO A 82 17.78 -5.44 -10.36
CA PRO A 82 18.95 -4.99 -9.61
C PRO A 82 18.52 -4.23 -8.35
N GLU A 83 19.16 -4.47 -7.20
CA GLU A 83 18.75 -3.87 -5.90
C GLU A 83 18.57 -2.34 -5.96
N ARG A 84 19.45 -1.65 -6.70
CA ARG A 84 19.35 -0.20 -6.92
C ARG A 84 18.04 0.19 -7.60
N ASP A 85 17.65 -0.55 -8.61
CA ASP A 85 16.47 -0.25 -9.42
C ASP A 85 15.20 -0.71 -8.68
N LEU A 86 15.25 -1.85 -7.96
CA LEU A 86 14.20 -2.27 -7.04
C LEU A 86 13.90 -1.17 -6.02
N ARG A 87 14.92 -0.62 -5.34
CA ARG A 87 14.74 0.46 -4.37
C ARG A 87 14.00 1.64 -4.99
N ARG A 88 14.37 2.04 -6.21
CA ARG A 88 13.73 3.17 -6.92
C ARG A 88 12.26 2.86 -7.26
N ILE A 89 11.95 1.62 -7.65
CA ILE A 89 10.57 1.17 -7.87
C ILE A 89 9.77 1.23 -6.57
N CYS A 90 10.31 0.71 -5.46
CA CYS A 90 9.67 0.77 -4.15
C CYS A 90 9.39 2.21 -3.71
N GLU A 91 10.36 3.13 -3.84
CA GLU A 91 10.13 4.56 -3.52
C GLU A 91 9.02 5.16 -4.40
N LYS A 92 9.06 4.94 -5.72
CA LYS A 92 8.02 5.42 -6.64
C LYS A 92 6.64 4.87 -6.29
N VAL A 93 6.53 3.59 -5.94
CA VAL A 93 5.25 2.99 -5.55
C VAL A 93 4.79 3.51 -4.19
N LYS A 94 5.68 3.73 -3.22
CA LYS A 94 5.32 4.38 -1.94
C LYS A 94 4.74 5.78 -2.17
N GLU A 95 5.31 6.57 -3.08
CA GLU A 95 4.77 7.89 -3.44
C GLU A 95 3.34 7.78 -3.97
N LEU A 96 3.08 6.85 -4.89
CA LEU A 96 1.73 6.60 -5.43
C LEU A 96 0.75 6.15 -4.33
N LEU A 97 1.13 5.14 -3.54
CA LEU A 97 0.29 4.61 -2.47
C LEU A 97 0.07 5.62 -1.33
N ALA A 98 0.97 6.60 -1.14
CA ALA A 98 0.79 7.64 -0.14
C ALA A 98 -0.37 8.58 -0.45
N GLU A 99 -0.72 8.74 -1.74
CA GLU A 99 -1.86 9.53 -2.22
C GLU A 99 -3.17 8.74 -2.19
N GLU A 100 -3.10 7.41 -2.07
CA GLU A 100 -4.25 6.53 -2.02
C GLU A 100 -4.93 6.53 -0.62
N SER A 101 -6.26 6.68 -0.59
CA SER A 101 -7.12 6.36 0.57
C SER A 101 -6.96 4.92 1.07
N ASN A 102 -7.32 4.64 2.33
CA ASN A 102 -7.37 3.25 2.83
C ASN A 102 -8.39 2.40 2.07
N VAL A 103 -9.43 3.03 1.50
CA VAL A 103 -10.46 2.36 0.71
C VAL A 103 -10.52 3.00 -0.67
N GLN A 104 -9.99 2.30 -1.67
CA GLN A 104 -9.86 2.81 -3.04
C GLN A 104 -11.18 2.72 -3.82
N PRO A 105 -11.69 3.81 -4.40
CA PRO A 105 -12.75 3.71 -5.40
C PRO A 105 -12.18 3.13 -6.70
N VAL A 106 -12.88 2.17 -7.29
CA VAL A 106 -12.50 1.54 -8.55
C VAL A 106 -13.72 1.47 -9.45
N ASN A 107 -13.56 1.78 -10.73
CA ASN A 107 -14.67 1.68 -11.69
C ASN A 107 -14.67 0.29 -12.34
N SER A 108 -15.84 -0.25 -12.65
CA SER A 108 -15.97 -1.40 -13.57
C SER A 108 -15.63 -1.01 -15.04
N PRO A 109 -15.43 -1.96 -15.96
CA PRO A 109 -15.20 -3.39 -15.72
C PRO A 109 -13.87 -3.62 -15.00
N VAL A 110 -13.80 -4.62 -14.11
CA VAL A 110 -12.59 -4.91 -13.31
C VAL A 110 -12.46 -6.39 -12.99
N ASN A 111 -11.23 -6.87 -12.99
CA ASN A 111 -10.83 -8.20 -12.56
C ASN A 111 -10.40 -8.16 -11.09
N ILE A 112 -10.95 -9.03 -10.25
CA ILE A 112 -10.63 -9.15 -8.84
C ILE A 112 -9.93 -10.49 -8.60
N CYS A 113 -8.76 -10.42 -7.98
CA CYS A 113 -7.86 -11.54 -7.73
C CYS A 113 -7.64 -11.70 -6.23
N GLY A 114 -7.74 -12.93 -5.71
CA GLY A 114 -7.45 -13.25 -4.32
C GLY A 114 -5.96 -13.56 -4.10
N ASP A 115 -5.69 -14.44 -3.14
CA ASP A 115 -4.34 -14.84 -2.73
C ASP A 115 -3.51 -15.39 -3.88
N ILE A 116 -2.22 -15.06 -3.87
CA ILE A 116 -1.23 -15.43 -4.89
C ILE A 116 -0.09 -16.28 -4.30
N HIS A 117 0.38 -15.92 -3.10
CA HIS A 117 1.38 -16.66 -2.33
C HIS A 117 2.63 -17.06 -3.14
N GLY A 118 3.25 -16.09 -3.82
CA GLY A 118 4.51 -16.30 -4.52
C GLY A 118 4.48 -17.34 -5.64
N GLN A 119 3.30 -17.69 -6.17
CA GLN A 119 3.15 -18.56 -7.34
C GLN A 119 3.25 -17.77 -8.65
N PHE A 120 4.44 -17.22 -8.92
CA PHE A 120 4.67 -16.26 -10.00
C PHE A 120 4.23 -16.72 -11.39
N PHE A 121 4.48 -17.97 -11.76
CA PHE A 121 4.10 -18.46 -13.09
C PHE A 121 2.57 -18.56 -13.26
N ASP A 122 1.85 -18.85 -12.19
CA ASP A 122 0.37 -18.82 -12.18
C ASP A 122 -0.17 -17.38 -12.26
N VAL A 123 0.57 -16.39 -11.74
CA VAL A 123 0.25 -14.96 -11.96
C VAL A 123 0.35 -14.61 -13.45
N LEU A 124 1.34 -15.13 -14.17
CA LEU A 124 1.44 -14.91 -15.61
C LEU A 124 0.24 -15.52 -16.34
N GLU A 125 -0.21 -16.71 -15.93
CA GLU A 125 -1.42 -17.33 -16.46
C GLU A 125 -2.68 -16.52 -16.12
N LEU A 126 -2.78 -16.01 -14.89
CA LEU A 126 -3.86 -15.11 -14.46
C LEU A 126 -3.98 -13.91 -15.39
N PHE A 127 -2.87 -13.27 -15.79
CA PHE A 127 -2.90 -12.18 -16.78
C PHE A 127 -3.26 -12.66 -18.19
N ARG A 128 -2.84 -13.86 -18.62
CA ARG A 128 -3.27 -14.42 -19.92
C ARG A 128 -4.79 -14.67 -19.96
N LYS A 129 -5.39 -15.04 -18.84
CA LYS A 129 -6.83 -15.34 -18.71
C LYS A 129 -7.69 -14.11 -18.45
N GLY A 130 -7.18 -13.16 -17.67
CA GLY A 130 -7.88 -11.92 -17.33
C GLY A 130 -7.66 -10.78 -18.32
N GLY A 131 -6.62 -10.87 -19.15
CA GLY A 131 -6.22 -9.84 -20.12
C GLY A 131 -5.15 -8.89 -19.58
N ASP A 132 -4.41 -8.25 -20.49
CA ASP A 132 -3.31 -7.35 -20.11
C ASP A 132 -3.81 -5.97 -19.65
N LEU A 133 -2.96 -5.28 -18.89
CA LEU A 133 -3.07 -3.86 -18.56
C LEU A 133 -2.47 -3.01 -19.70
N PRO A 134 -3.04 -1.83 -20.01
CA PRO A 134 -4.11 -1.13 -19.27
C PRO A 134 -5.54 -1.46 -19.70
N GLU A 135 -5.73 -2.33 -20.70
CA GLU A 135 -7.05 -2.64 -21.27
C GLU A 135 -7.99 -3.29 -20.25
N ASN A 136 -7.43 -4.07 -19.31
CA ASN A 136 -8.19 -4.75 -18.25
C ASN A 136 -7.71 -4.25 -16.88
N LYS A 137 -8.62 -3.71 -16.07
CA LYS A 137 -8.31 -3.20 -14.73
C LYS A 137 -8.28 -4.33 -13.70
N TYR A 138 -7.48 -4.18 -12.64
CA TYR A 138 -7.28 -5.21 -11.63
C TYR A 138 -7.37 -4.70 -10.20
N ILE A 139 -7.95 -5.50 -9.32
CA ILE A 139 -7.82 -5.41 -7.86
C ILE A 139 -7.20 -6.73 -7.39
N PHE A 140 -6.04 -6.65 -6.75
CA PHE A 140 -5.44 -7.79 -6.06
C PHE A 140 -5.67 -7.65 -4.55
N ILE A 141 -6.32 -8.66 -3.95
CA ILE A 141 -6.77 -8.63 -2.56
C ILE A 141 -5.71 -9.27 -1.63
N GLY A 142 -4.48 -8.76 -1.67
CA GLY A 142 -3.42 -9.14 -0.73
C GLY A 142 -2.80 -10.53 -0.94
N ASP A 143 -1.92 -10.90 -0.01
CA ASP A 143 -1.21 -12.18 0.06
C ASP A 143 -0.43 -12.51 -1.22
N PHE A 144 0.47 -11.58 -1.56
CA PHE A 144 1.35 -11.68 -2.72
C PHE A 144 2.54 -12.59 -2.45
N VAL A 145 2.98 -12.66 -1.19
CA VAL A 145 4.23 -13.29 -0.77
C VAL A 145 4.02 -14.48 0.16
N ASP A 146 5.14 -15.11 0.52
CA ASP A 146 5.25 -16.33 1.32
C ASP A 146 4.66 -17.56 0.65
N ARG A 147 4.96 -18.73 1.25
CA ARG A 147 4.44 -20.05 0.88
C ARG A 147 4.91 -20.54 -0.49
N GLY A 148 4.95 -19.74 -1.54
CA GLY A 148 5.50 -20.08 -2.86
C GLY A 148 7.01 -19.84 -2.96
N HIS A 149 7.62 -20.32 -4.04
CA HIS A 149 9.07 -20.20 -4.29
C HIS A 149 9.49 -18.88 -4.95
N ASN A 150 8.52 -18.10 -5.46
CA ASN A 150 8.72 -16.95 -6.33
C ASN A 150 7.98 -15.69 -5.82
N SER A 151 7.96 -15.48 -4.50
CA SER A 151 7.37 -14.29 -3.89
C SER A 151 8.07 -13.01 -4.34
N VAL A 152 9.40 -13.04 -4.50
CA VAL A 152 10.20 -11.90 -4.95
C VAL A 152 9.83 -11.47 -6.37
N GLU A 153 9.77 -12.40 -7.33
CA GLU A 153 9.34 -12.06 -8.69
C GLU A 153 7.88 -11.61 -8.73
N THR A 154 7.02 -12.24 -7.93
CA THR A 154 5.60 -11.87 -7.81
C THR A 154 5.44 -10.43 -7.39
N ILE A 155 6.04 -10.02 -6.26
CA ILE A 155 5.89 -8.66 -5.77
C ILE A 155 6.60 -7.65 -6.67
N GLU A 156 7.78 -7.98 -7.21
CA GLU A 156 8.49 -7.10 -8.17
C GLU A 156 7.63 -6.81 -9.40
N TYR A 157 6.98 -7.84 -9.94
CA TYR A 157 6.12 -7.72 -11.11
C TYR A 157 4.89 -6.84 -10.82
N LEU A 158 4.21 -7.08 -9.70
CA LEU A 158 3.05 -6.27 -9.30
C LEU A 158 3.42 -4.81 -9.01
N LEU A 159 4.57 -4.55 -8.37
CA LEU A 159 5.06 -3.18 -8.14
C LEU A 159 5.45 -2.47 -9.45
N CYS A 160 6.06 -3.18 -10.40
CA CYS A 160 6.35 -2.64 -11.72
C CYS A 160 5.05 -2.28 -12.47
N LEU A 161 4.05 -3.15 -12.44
CA LEU A 161 2.73 -2.87 -13.01
C LEU A 161 2.07 -1.67 -12.33
N LYS A 162 2.14 -1.57 -10.99
CA LYS A 162 1.61 -0.41 -10.25
C LYS A 162 2.32 0.89 -10.62
N ALA A 163 3.64 0.85 -10.76
CA ALA A 163 4.44 2.01 -11.16
C ALA A 163 4.18 2.45 -12.62
N LYS A 164 3.80 1.52 -13.50
CA LYS A 164 3.48 1.78 -14.91
C LYS A 164 2.03 2.20 -15.14
N TYR A 165 1.08 1.54 -14.48
CA TYR A 165 -0.36 1.71 -14.68
C TYR A 165 -1.10 2.02 -13.38
N PRO A 166 -0.75 3.10 -12.66
CA PRO A 166 -1.23 3.35 -11.30
C PRO A 166 -2.76 3.44 -11.18
N GLN A 167 -3.46 3.83 -12.25
CA GLN A 167 -4.92 3.98 -12.30
C GLN A 167 -5.65 2.70 -12.72
N CYS A 168 -4.93 1.66 -13.14
CA CYS A 168 -5.52 0.43 -13.69
C CYS A 168 -5.31 -0.78 -12.78
N ILE A 169 -4.43 -0.69 -11.78
CA ILE A 169 -4.17 -1.75 -10.81
C ILE A 169 -4.22 -1.22 -9.37
N THR A 170 -5.04 -1.87 -8.54
CA THR A 170 -5.15 -1.65 -7.10
C THR A 170 -4.57 -2.85 -6.37
N LEU A 171 -3.65 -2.62 -5.45
CA LEU A 171 -3.02 -3.66 -4.63
C LEU A 171 -3.46 -3.43 -3.18
N LEU A 172 -4.25 -4.34 -2.63
CA LEU A 172 -4.66 -4.30 -1.23
C LEU A 172 -3.65 -5.02 -0.34
N ARG A 173 -3.60 -4.67 0.93
CA ARG A 173 -2.76 -5.35 1.92
C ARG A 173 -3.41 -6.68 2.33
N GLY A 174 -2.66 -7.76 2.30
CA GLY A 174 -3.01 -9.02 2.95
C GLY A 174 -2.34 -9.17 4.31
N ASN A 175 -2.63 -10.26 5.02
CA ASN A 175 -1.98 -10.52 6.31
C ASN A 175 -0.51 -10.97 6.14
N HIS A 176 -0.13 -11.45 4.96
CA HIS A 176 1.25 -11.78 4.63
C HIS A 176 2.12 -10.57 4.30
N GLU A 177 1.55 -9.41 3.98
CA GLU A 177 2.29 -8.16 3.77
C GLU A 177 2.66 -7.49 5.12
N SER A 178 3.35 -8.25 5.97
CA SER A 178 3.77 -7.88 7.33
C SER A 178 5.18 -8.38 7.64
N ARG A 179 5.88 -7.73 8.55
CA ARG A 179 7.24 -8.14 8.96
C ARG A 179 7.19 -9.47 9.70
N GLN A 180 6.20 -9.67 10.57
CA GLN A 180 6.09 -10.89 11.37
C GLN A 180 5.81 -12.11 10.49
N THR A 181 4.85 -12.00 9.57
CA THR A 181 4.44 -13.12 8.69
C THR A 181 5.57 -13.49 7.73
N THR A 182 6.20 -12.50 7.08
CA THR A 182 7.25 -12.76 6.08
C THR A 182 8.53 -13.38 6.65
N GLN A 183 8.81 -13.17 7.94
CA GLN A 183 9.91 -13.84 8.63
C GLN A 183 9.58 -15.31 8.96
N ALA A 184 8.31 -15.63 9.17
CA ALA A 184 7.88 -16.98 9.54
C ALA A 184 7.65 -17.89 8.32
N TYR A 185 7.21 -17.33 7.18
CA TYR A 185 6.64 -18.12 6.08
C TYR A 185 7.39 -18.07 4.75
N GLY A 186 8.62 -17.54 4.77
CA GLY A 186 9.63 -17.82 3.75
C GLY A 186 10.08 -16.64 2.90
N PHE A 187 9.32 -15.54 2.86
CA PHE A 187 9.69 -14.39 2.02
C PHE A 187 11.02 -13.75 2.45
N TYR A 188 11.26 -13.62 3.77
CA TYR A 188 12.54 -13.11 4.30
C TYR A 188 13.74 -13.94 3.80
N ASP A 189 13.64 -15.27 3.91
CA ASP A 189 14.70 -16.19 3.47
C ASP A 189 14.85 -16.19 1.95
N GLU A 190 13.75 -16.07 1.22
CA GLU A 190 13.75 -15.95 -0.24
C GLU A 190 14.54 -14.72 -0.69
N VAL A 191 14.28 -13.56 -0.08
CA VAL A 191 15.00 -12.32 -0.36
C VAL A 191 16.50 -12.48 -0.08
N LEU A 192 16.85 -12.96 1.11
CA LEU A 192 18.26 -13.14 1.49
C LEU A 192 18.99 -14.05 0.51
N ARG A 193 18.34 -15.13 0.07
CA ARG A 193 18.90 -16.07 -0.91
C ARG A 193 19.08 -15.45 -2.30
N LYS A 194 18.12 -14.66 -2.79
CA LYS A 194 18.15 -14.10 -4.16
C LYS A 194 19.05 -12.89 -4.29
N TYR A 195 19.11 -12.03 -3.26
CA TYR A 195 19.88 -10.79 -3.27
C TYR A 195 21.20 -10.86 -2.50
N GLY A 196 21.42 -11.90 -1.69
CA GLY A 196 22.60 -12.04 -0.83
C GLY A 196 22.63 -11.09 0.36
N ASN A 197 21.58 -10.28 0.56
CA ASN A 197 21.43 -9.36 1.68
C ASN A 197 19.94 -9.06 1.92
N ILE A 198 19.63 -8.38 3.04
CA ILE A 198 18.24 -8.17 3.47
C ILE A 198 17.66 -6.78 3.16
N ASN A 199 18.43 -5.87 2.54
CA ASN A 199 17.94 -4.54 2.19
C ASN A 199 16.66 -4.58 1.32
N PRO A 200 16.53 -5.46 0.31
CA PRO A 200 15.29 -5.59 -0.45
C PRO A 200 14.06 -5.91 0.40
N TRP A 201 14.19 -6.74 1.43
CA TRP A 201 13.07 -7.08 2.33
C TRP A 201 12.62 -5.85 3.12
N HIS A 202 13.55 -5.00 3.55
CA HIS A 202 13.21 -3.70 4.13
C HIS A 202 12.47 -2.81 3.12
N TYR A 203 12.92 -2.76 1.86
CA TYR A 203 12.23 -1.97 0.83
C TYR A 203 10.80 -2.47 0.56
N PHE A 204 10.59 -3.79 0.50
CA PHE A 204 9.25 -4.37 0.33
C PHE A 204 8.35 -4.11 1.54
N THR A 205 8.84 -4.37 2.76
CA THR A 205 8.03 -4.17 3.97
C THR A 205 7.69 -2.71 4.23
N GLU A 206 8.54 -1.77 3.82
CA GLU A 206 8.19 -0.34 3.79
C GLU A 206 7.08 -0.03 2.79
N VAL A 207 7.03 -0.68 1.62
CA VAL A 207 5.92 -0.53 0.66
C VAL A 207 4.63 -1.12 1.24
N PHE A 208 4.72 -2.27 1.91
CA PHE A 208 3.57 -2.96 2.51
C PHE A 208 2.80 -2.09 3.48
N ASP A 209 3.49 -1.23 4.24
CA ASP A 209 2.87 -0.28 5.16
C ASP A 209 1.93 0.72 4.45
N TYR A 210 2.13 0.97 3.15
CA TYR A 210 1.35 1.94 2.39
C TYR A 210 0.16 1.32 1.65
N LEU A 211 0.08 -0.01 1.55
CA LEU A 211 -0.98 -0.71 0.83
C LEU A 211 -2.37 -0.40 1.43
N PRO A 212 -3.37 -0.01 0.62
CA PRO A 212 -4.75 0.17 1.05
C PRO A 212 -5.35 -1.09 1.72
N LEU A 213 -6.37 -0.88 2.56
CA LEU A 213 -7.03 -1.94 3.33
C LEU A 213 -8.30 -2.47 2.65
N GLY A 214 -8.82 -1.74 1.67
CA GLY A 214 -9.97 -2.18 0.89
C GLY A 214 -10.13 -1.42 -0.42
N ALA A 215 -11.07 -1.86 -1.23
CA ALA A 215 -11.52 -1.17 -2.42
C ALA A 215 -13.05 -1.24 -2.54
N ILE A 216 -13.64 -0.30 -3.27
CA ILE A 216 -15.07 -0.30 -3.59
C ILE A 216 -15.23 -0.16 -5.09
N VAL A 217 -15.89 -1.14 -5.71
CA VAL A 217 -16.22 -1.11 -7.14
C VAL A 217 -17.60 -0.47 -7.33
N ASP A 218 -17.64 0.64 -8.08
CA ASP A 218 -18.86 1.40 -8.42
C ASP A 218 -19.79 1.73 -7.25
N GLY A 219 -19.25 1.83 -6.04
CA GLY A 219 -20.04 2.08 -4.83
C GLY A 219 -20.82 0.87 -4.29
N SER A 220 -20.75 -0.30 -4.93
CA SER A 220 -21.64 -1.43 -4.65
C SER A 220 -20.95 -2.73 -4.24
N VAL A 221 -19.68 -2.96 -4.64
CA VAL A 221 -18.93 -4.17 -4.24
C VAL A 221 -17.75 -3.78 -3.37
N PHE A 222 -17.72 -4.27 -2.14
CA PHE A 222 -16.62 -4.01 -1.20
C PHE A 222 -15.58 -5.13 -1.25
N CYS A 223 -14.31 -4.78 -1.51
CA CYS A 223 -13.19 -5.72 -1.53
C CYS A 223 -12.33 -5.54 -0.28
N VAL A 224 -12.06 -6.63 0.43
CA VAL A 224 -11.22 -6.67 1.65
C VAL A 224 -10.51 -8.01 1.74
N HIS A 225 -9.31 -8.08 2.31
CA HIS A 225 -8.56 -9.33 2.36
C HIS A 225 -9.14 -10.40 3.28
N GLY A 226 -9.16 -10.11 4.58
CA GLY A 226 -9.75 -10.94 5.63
C GLY A 226 -11.27 -10.84 5.58
N GLY A 227 -11.82 -9.93 6.37
CA GLY A 227 -13.26 -9.78 6.45
C GLY A 227 -13.68 -8.59 7.28
N LEU A 228 -14.74 -8.77 8.07
CA LEU A 228 -15.34 -7.69 8.85
C LEU A 228 -14.74 -7.61 10.26
N SER A 229 -14.97 -6.48 10.92
CA SER A 229 -14.58 -6.24 12.31
C SER A 229 -15.82 -5.84 13.14
N PRO A 230 -15.95 -6.31 14.39
CA PRO A 230 -17.02 -5.86 15.29
C PRO A 230 -16.96 -4.35 15.58
N ASP A 231 -15.79 -3.73 15.43
CA ASP A 231 -15.57 -2.31 15.66
C ASP A 231 -15.86 -1.44 14.43
N ILE A 232 -16.11 -2.06 13.26
CA ILE A 232 -16.34 -1.37 11.99
C ILE A 232 -17.75 -1.68 11.49
N LYS A 233 -18.63 -0.68 11.58
CA LYS A 233 -19.99 -0.74 11.02
C LYS A 233 -20.09 -0.06 9.66
N THR A 234 -19.23 0.92 9.41
CA THR A 234 -19.23 1.71 8.17
C THR A 234 -17.84 1.75 7.55
N VAL A 235 -17.78 1.82 6.22
CA VAL A 235 -16.52 1.94 5.49
C VAL A 235 -15.73 3.19 5.87
N ASP A 236 -16.40 4.28 6.24
CA ASP A 236 -15.72 5.52 6.62
C ASP A 236 -14.84 5.33 7.86
N GLN A 237 -15.16 4.38 8.74
CA GLN A 237 -14.27 4.00 9.84
C GLN A 237 -12.97 3.35 9.36
N ILE A 238 -13.01 2.61 8.25
CA ILE A 238 -11.81 2.03 7.61
C ILE A 238 -10.94 3.15 7.04
N ARG A 239 -11.55 4.20 6.46
CA ARG A 239 -10.83 5.33 5.82
C ARG A 239 -9.92 6.10 6.78
N VAL A 240 -10.23 6.09 8.09
CA VAL A 240 -9.49 6.83 9.11
C VAL A 240 -8.45 5.99 9.86
N ILE A 241 -8.33 4.69 9.56
CA ILE A 241 -7.30 3.83 10.16
C ILE A 241 -5.89 4.34 9.80
N HIS A 242 -5.00 4.41 10.79
CA HIS A 242 -3.60 4.71 10.54
C HIS A 242 -2.89 3.47 9.95
N ARG A 243 -2.94 3.27 8.63
CA ARG A 243 -2.41 2.04 8.01
C ARG A 243 -0.88 1.95 7.86
N LYS A 244 -0.18 3.10 7.89
CA LYS A 244 1.28 3.25 7.66
C LYS A 244 2.13 2.77 8.84
N GLN A 245 1.93 1.53 9.23
CA GLN A 245 2.60 0.85 10.32
C GLN A 245 2.54 -0.67 10.11
N GLU A 246 3.30 -1.39 10.93
CA GLU A 246 3.13 -2.83 11.07
C GLU A 246 1.71 -3.17 11.52
N ILE A 247 1.19 -4.34 11.11
CA ILE A 247 -0.14 -4.81 11.52
C ILE A 247 -0.14 -4.97 13.05
N PRO A 248 -1.07 -4.31 13.78
CA PRO A 248 -1.22 -4.51 15.22
C PRO A 248 -1.58 -5.95 15.59
N LEU A 249 -1.42 -6.31 16.86
CA LEU A 249 -1.84 -7.64 17.34
C LEU A 249 -3.36 -7.80 17.40
N GLU A 250 -4.10 -6.70 17.58
CA GLU A 250 -5.56 -6.69 17.73
C GLU A 250 -6.17 -5.40 17.20
N GLY A 251 -7.50 -5.42 17.05
CA GLY A 251 -8.32 -4.28 16.67
C GLY A 251 -8.66 -4.24 15.19
N PRO A 252 -9.38 -3.19 14.75
CA PRO A 252 -10.06 -3.15 13.45
C PRO A 252 -9.12 -3.29 12.25
N PHE A 253 -7.86 -2.84 12.36
CA PHE A 253 -6.89 -3.03 11.29
C PHE A 253 -6.53 -4.52 11.13
N THR A 254 -6.24 -5.20 12.23
CA THR A 254 -5.94 -6.64 12.24
C THR A 254 -7.13 -7.45 11.77
N ASP A 255 -8.33 -7.12 12.25
CA ASP A 255 -9.57 -7.82 11.89
C ASP A 255 -9.85 -7.80 10.38
N LEU A 256 -9.66 -6.65 9.72
CA LEU A 256 -9.84 -6.54 8.26
C LEU A 256 -8.92 -7.48 7.47
N LEU A 257 -7.80 -7.90 8.04
CA LEU A 257 -6.81 -8.77 7.40
C LEU A 257 -6.91 -10.24 7.86
N TRP A 258 -7.54 -10.51 9.00
CA TRP A 258 -7.50 -11.85 9.64
C TRP A 258 -8.88 -12.46 9.94
N SER A 259 -9.97 -11.70 9.83
CA SER A 259 -11.31 -12.24 10.09
C SER A 259 -11.78 -13.18 8.98
N ASP A 260 -12.58 -14.18 9.35
CA ASP A 260 -13.10 -15.20 8.43
C ASP A 260 -14.63 -15.33 8.55
N PRO A 261 -15.36 -15.50 7.44
CA PRO A 261 -16.73 -15.98 7.49
C PRO A 261 -16.79 -17.45 7.97
N ASP A 262 -17.83 -17.79 8.72
CA ASP A 262 -18.14 -19.16 9.16
C ASP A 262 -19.64 -19.32 9.49
N ASP A 263 -20.10 -20.54 9.76
CA ASP A 263 -21.46 -20.84 10.21
C ASP A 263 -21.65 -20.52 11.70
N VAL A 264 -21.61 -19.22 12.00
CA VAL A 264 -21.85 -18.65 13.34
C VAL A 264 -23.02 -17.67 13.31
N GLY A 265 -23.78 -17.56 14.41
CA GLY A 265 -24.95 -16.67 14.43
C GLY A 265 -24.63 -15.16 14.37
N SER A 266 -23.45 -14.75 14.84
CA SER A 266 -22.98 -13.35 14.75
C SER A 266 -21.46 -13.31 14.72
N TRP A 267 -20.80 -13.06 15.86
CA TRP A 267 -19.34 -13.02 16.00
C TRP A 267 -18.86 -14.17 16.89
N ALA A 268 -17.70 -14.75 16.58
CA ALA A 268 -17.02 -15.69 17.47
C ALA A 268 -15.49 -15.50 17.41
N MET A 269 -14.77 -16.03 18.39
CA MET A 269 -13.30 -15.96 18.41
C MET A 269 -12.71 -16.77 17.25
N ASN A 270 -11.76 -16.19 16.52
CA ASN A 270 -11.08 -16.88 15.44
C ASN A 270 -10.01 -17.84 15.99
N SER A 271 -9.98 -19.07 15.46
CA SER A 271 -8.97 -20.08 15.79
C SER A 271 -7.55 -19.69 15.35
N ARG A 272 -7.42 -18.70 14.44
CA ARG A 272 -6.15 -18.11 14.03
C ARG A 272 -5.42 -17.36 15.15
N GLY A 273 -6.11 -16.99 16.22
CA GLY A 273 -5.55 -16.15 17.30
C GLY A 273 -5.48 -14.66 16.95
N ALA A 274 -6.04 -14.25 15.81
CA ALA A 274 -6.22 -12.87 15.37
C ALA A 274 -7.51 -12.77 14.54
N GLY A 275 -8.16 -11.60 14.54
CA GLY A 275 -9.44 -11.39 13.87
C GLY A 275 -10.61 -12.16 14.51
N TRP A 276 -11.74 -12.19 13.79
CA TRP A 276 -12.99 -12.77 14.26
C TRP A 276 -13.60 -13.72 13.23
N LEU A 277 -14.36 -14.70 13.71
CA LEU A 277 -15.33 -15.40 12.88
C LEU A 277 -16.61 -14.56 12.79
N PHE A 278 -17.22 -14.49 11.60
CA PHE A 278 -18.46 -13.75 11.42
C PHE A 278 -19.46 -14.49 10.51
N GLY A 279 -20.75 -14.33 10.84
CA GLY A 279 -21.84 -15.04 10.18
C GLY A 279 -22.60 -14.24 9.13
N ASP A 280 -23.64 -14.87 8.60
CA ASP A 280 -24.57 -14.31 7.61
C ASP A 280 -25.17 -12.99 8.09
N LYS A 281 -25.69 -12.95 9.32
CA LYS A 281 -26.31 -11.75 9.88
C LYS A 281 -25.37 -10.54 9.90
N VAL A 282 -24.11 -10.74 10.28
CA VAL A 282 -23.10 -9.66 10.32
C VAL A 282 -22.85 -9.12 8.92
N THR A 283 -22.76 -10.03 7.95
CA THR A 283 -22.54 -9.71 6.54
C THR A 283 -23.71 -8.93 5.96
N THR A 284 -24.95 -9.40 6.14
CA THR A 284 -26.16 -8.74 5.67
C THR A 284 -26.33 -7.36 6.30
N ASP A 285 -26.10 -7.22 7.61
CA ASP A 285 -26.18 -5.93 8.30
C ASP A 285 -25.15 -4.93 7.77
N PHE A 286 -23.89 -5.36 7.59
CA PHE A 286 -22.83 -4.49 7.07
C PHE A 286 -23.13 -4.04 5.63
N ASN A 287 -23.55 -4.97 4.77
CA ASN A 287 -23.95 -4.66 3.40
C ASN A 287 -25.11 -3.66 3.35
N HIS A 288 -26.14 -3.88 4.17
CA HIS A 288 -27.29 -2.99 4.25
C HIS A 288 -26.90 -1.57 4.69
N ILE A 289 -26.09 -1.44 5.74
CA ILE A 289 -25.65 -0.14 6.27
C ILE A 289 -24.84 0.65 5.24
N ASN A 290 -23.99 -0.03 4.47
CA ASN A 290 -23.06 0.61 3.53
C ASN A 290 -23.58 0.67 2.09
N GLY A 291 -24.76 0.10 1.81
CA GLY A 291 -25.35 0.06 0.48
C GLY A 291 -24.63 -0.89 -0.49
N PHE A 292 -23.99 -1.94 0.02
CA PHE A 292 -23.29 -2.93 -0.81
C PHE A 292 -24.19 -4.10 -1.18
N GLN A 293 -23.97 -4.63 -2.39
CA GLN A 293 -24.60 -5.86 -2.85
C GLN A 293 -23.73 -7.10 -2.60
N LEU A 294 -22.41 -6.90 -2.48
CA LEU A 294 -21.44 -7.99 -2.38
C LEU A 294 -20.19 -7.54 -1.60
N ILE A 295 -19.73 -8.41 -0.70
CA ILE A 295 -18.36 -8.38 -0.16
C ILE A 295 -17.54 -9.41 -0.92
N CYS A 296 -16.44 -8.98 -1.53
CA CYS A 296 -15.44 -9.83 -2.13
C CYS A 296 -14.21 -9.90 -1.22
N ARG A 297 -13.82 -11.12 -0.83
CA ARG A 297 -12.69 -11.37 0.06
C ARG A 297 -11.77 -12.48 -0.43
N ALA A 298 -10.64 -12.71 0.26
CA ALA A 298 -9.64 -13.73 -0.11
C ALA A 298 -9.31 -14.70 1.06
N HIS A 299 -8.05 -14.96 1.41
CA HIS A 299 -7.51 -15.52 2.68
C HIS A 299 -8.01 -16.85 3.28
N GLN A 300 -9.10 -17.43 2.77
CA GLN A 300 -9.47 -18.83 3.00
C GLN A 300 -9.38 -19.58 1.68
N LEU A 301 -8.70 -20.72 1.71
CA LEU A 301 -8.58 -21.59 0.54
C LEU A 301 -9.96 -22.04 0.05
N ALA A 302 -10.32 -21.63 -1.17
CA ALA A 302 -11.51 -22.11 -1.85
C ALA A 302 -11.11 -23.19 -2.88
N HIS A 303 -11.56 -24.42 -2.69
CA HIS A 303 -11.09 -25.56 -3.50
C HIS A 303 -11.40 -25.41 -5.00
N GLU A 304 -12.54 -24.80 -5.34
CA GLU A 304 -12.93 -24.53 -6.74
C GLU A 304 -12.47 -23.13 -7.23
N GLY A 305 -11.58 -22.47 -6.48
CA GLY A 305 -11.09 -21.12 -6.78
C GLY A 305 -11.99 -20.00 -6.28
N TYR A 306 -13.22 -20.28 -5.87
CA TYR A 306 -14.11 -19.33 -5.20
C TYR A 306 -15.14 -20.04 -4.31
N GLN A 307 -15.75 -19.30 -3.38
CA GLN A 307 -16.81 -19.82 -2.50
C GLN A 307 -17.75 -18.71 -2.04
N TYR A 308 -19.06 -18.91 -2.24
CA TYR A 308 -20.08 -18.12 -1.55
C TYR A 308 -20.37 -18.75 -0.19
N TRP A 309 -20.38 -17.95 0.87
CA TRP A 309 -20.48 -18.47 2.25
C TRP A 309 -21.90 -18.64 2.75
N PHE A 310 -22.81 -17.78 2.30
CA PHE A 310 -24.18 -17.73 2.80
C PHE A 310 -25.19 -17.85 1.67
N ASN A 311 -26.44 -18.18 2.02
CA ASN A 311 -27.53 -18.42 1.07
C ASN A 311 -27.84 -17.18 0.22
N GLU A 312 -27.69 -15.98 0.79
CA GLU A 312 -27.90 -14.70 0.09
C GLU A 312 -26.82 -14.41 -0.98
N LYS A 313 -25.71 -15.15 -0.97
CA LYS A 313 -24.57 -14.94 -1.88
C LYS A 313 -24.03 -13.51 -1.88
N ASN A 314 -24.16 -12.83 -0.74
CA ASN A 314 -23.75 -11.45 -0.50
C ASN A 314 -22.30 -11.33 0.02
N LEU A 315 -21.61 -12.47 0.17
CA LEU A 315 -20.17 -12.55 0.45
C LEU A 315 -19.54 -13.70 -0.31
N VAL A 316 -18.44 -13.41 -1.00
CA VAL A 316 -17.66 -14.37 -1.77
C VAL A 316 -16.19 -14.33 -1.40
N THR A 317 -15.59 -15.50 -1.27
CA THR A 317 -14.14 -15.68 -1.27
C THR A 317 -13.66 -15.98 -2.69
N VAL A 318 -12.63 -15.27 -3.12
CA VAL A 318 -11.90 -15.48 -4.37
C VAL A 318 -10.50 -15.98 -4.02
N TRP A 319 -10.04 -17.02 -4.71
CA TRP A 319 -8.74 -17.63 -4.50
C TRP A 319 -8.00 -17.73 -5.83
N SER A 320 -6.78 -17.18 -5.92
CA SER A 320 -6.07 -17.03 -7.19
C SER A 320 -4.75 -17.81 -7.28
N ALA A 321 -4.48 -18.71 -6.33
CA ALA A 321 -3.29 -19.58 -6.31
C ALA A 321 -3.68 -21.07 -6.53
N PRO A 322 -3.58 -21.59 -7.77
CA PRO A 322 -3.98 -22.97 -8.06
C PRO A 322 -2.97 -23.98 -7.49
N ASN A 323 -3.42 -25.18 -7.16
CA ASN A 323 -2.62 -26.21 -6.49
C ASN A 323 -1.74 -25.62 -5.37
N TYR A 324 -2.38 -24.91 -4.45
CA TYR A 324 -1.72 -24.10 -3.42
C TYR A 324 -0.65 -24.89 -2.67
N CYS A 325 0.48 -24.24 -2.36
CA CYS A 325 1.67 -24.87 -1.79
C CYS A 325 2.17 -26.09 -2.59
N TYR A 326 1.84 -26.16 -3.87
CA TYR A 326 2.19 -27.23 -4.82
C TYR A 326 1.67 -28.62 -4.42
N ARG A 327 0.62 -28.69 -3.58
CA ARG A 327 0.12 -29.96 -3.03
C ARG A 327 -1.38 -30.03 -2.76
N MET A 328 -2.08 -28.90 -2.69
CA MET A 328 -3.49 -28.89 -2.28
C MET A 328 -4.46 -29.32 -3.38
N GLY A 329 -4.06 -29.28 -4.66
CA GLY A 329 -4.90 -29.73 -5.78
C GLY A 329 -6.15 -28.88 -6.04
N ASN A 330 -6.26 -27.70 -5.41
CA ASN A 330 -7.35 -26.76 -5.66
C ASN A 330 -7.20 -26.04 -7.01
N LYS A 331 -8.31 -25.50 -7.52
CA LYS A 331 -8.31 -24.55 -8.65
C LYS A 331 -8.11 -23.13 -8.16
N ALA A 332 -7.90 -22.21 -9.10
CA ALA A 332 -7.90 -20.77 -8.88
C ALA A 332 -8.96 -20.09 -9.75
N SER A 333 -9.31 -18.85 -9.39
CA SER A 333 -10.23 -18.04 -10.16
C SER A 333 -9.84 -16.56 -10.21
N ILE A 334 -10.42 -15.87 -11.20
CA ILE A 334 -10.51 -14.41 -11.28
C ILE A 334 -11.99 -14.06 -11.27
N LEU A 335 -12.43 -13.20 -10.36
CA LEU A 335 -13.77 -12.63 -10.40
C LEU A 335 -13.78 -11.43 -11.35
N LYS A 336 -14.43 -11.57 -12.50
CA LYS A 336 -14.64 -10.51 -13.48
C LYS A 336 -15.98 -9.82 -13.18
N LEU A 337 -15.94 -8.51 -12.99
CA LEU A 337 -17.13 -7.65 -12.94
C LEU A 337 -17.22 -6.85 -14.23
N ASP A 338 -18.34 -6.96 -14.94
CA ASP A 338 -18.63 -6.13 -16.10
C ASP A 338 -19.17 -4.74 -15.71
N GLU A 339 -19.49 -3.91 -16.70
CA GLU A 339 -20.04 -2.55 -16.51
C GLU A 339 -21.38 -2.51 -15.75
N GLN A 340 -22.09 -3.63 -15.68
CA GLN A 340 -23.35 -3.78 -14.94
C GLN A 340 -23.13 -4.53 -13.61
N LEU A 341 -21.88 -4.75 -13.22
CA LEU A 341 -21.47 -5.53 -12.05
C LEU A 341 -21.94 -6.99 -12.06
N ASN A 342 -22.21 -7.56 -13.24
CA ASN A 342 -22.46 -9.00 -13.33
C ASN A 342 -21.17 -9.75 -13.02
N THR A 343 -21.28 -10.77 -12.18
CA THR A 343 -20.15 -11.58 -11.73
C THR A 343 -19.88 -12.75 -12.67
N HIS A 344 -18.65 -12.89 -13.15
CA HIS A 344 -18.19 -14.07 -13.88
C HIS A 344 -16.88 -14.58 -13.29
N PHE A 345 -16.78 -15.89 -13.03
CA PHE A 345 -15.54 -16.50 -12.52
C PHE A 345 -14.78 -17.17 -13.66
N GLU A 346 -13.60 -16.65 -13.96
CA GLU A 346 -12.66 -17.29 -14.88
C GLU A 346 -11.79 -18.28 -14.07
N ILE A 347 -12.06 -19.58 -14.22
CA ILE A 347 -11.37 -20.64 -13.47
C ILE A 347 -10.13 -21.12 -14.23
N PHE A 348 -9.02 -21.33 -13.51
CA PHE A 348 -7.78 -21.86 -14.07
C PHE A 348 -7.06 -22.81 -13.10
N ASN A 349 -6.20 -23.65 -13.66
CA ASN A 349 -5.34 -24.59 -12.92
C ASN A 349 -3.88 -24.13 -12.99
N GLU A 350 -3.02 -24.80 -12.24
CA GLU A 350 -1.59 -24.53 -12.18
C GLU A 350 -0.91 -24.78 -13.53
N VAL A 351 0.11 -23.97 -13.82
CA VAL A 351 0.93 -24.17 -15.01
C VAL A 351 2.10 -25.13 -14.73
N PRO A 352 2.58 -25.88 -15.75
CA PRO A 352 3.70 -26.81 -15.58
C PRO A 352 4.96 -26.18 -14.98
N GLU A 353 5.22 -24.91 -15.29
CA GLU A 353 6.34 -24.13 -14.79
C GLU A 353 6.29 -23.98 -13.25
N SER A 354 5.09 -23.85 -12.67
CA SER A 354 4.91 -23.80 -11.21
C SER A 354 5.30 -25.11 -10.55
N SER A 355 5.00 -26.26 -11.17
CA SER A 355 5.38 -27.58 -10.65
C SER A 355 6.87 -27.89 -10.83
N GLN A 356 7.54 -27.23 -11.78
CA GLN A 356 8.97 -27.39 -12.06
C GLN A 356 9.85 -26.44 -11.24
N ALA A 357 9.26 -25.49 -10.51
CA ALA A 357 9.99 -24.63 -9.57
C ALA A 357 10.65 -25.52 -8.51
N VAL A 358 11.93 -25.85 -8.76
CA VAL A 358 12.67 -26.87 -8.00
C VAL A 358 12.68 -26.46 -6.52
N PRO A 359 12.18 -27.32 -5.61
CA PRO A 359 12.30 -27.04 -4.20
C PRO A 359 13.80 -26.94 -3.88
N PRO A 360 14.24 -25.95 -3.07
CA PRO A 360 15.59 -26.01 -2.54
C PRO A 360 15.81 -27.40 -1.92
N ARG A 361 17.02 -27.96 -2.05
CA ARG A 361 17.38 -29.35 -1.69
C ARG A 361 17.01 -29.82 -0.27
N LYS A 362 16.44 -28.94 0.56
CA LYS A 362 15.71 -29.24 1.79
C LYS A 362 14.31 -28.64 1.64
N ALA A 363 13.27 -29.46 1.72
CA ALA A 363 11.91 -28.96 1.92
C ALA A 363 11.93 -27.94 3.05
N LEU A 364 11.54 -26.69 2.77
CA LEU A 364 11.62 -25.65 3.78
C LEU A 364 10.51 -25.88 4.81
N PRO A 365 10.77 -25.70 6.12
CA PRO A 365 9.84 -26.09 7.18
C PRO A 365 8.46 -25.43 7.05
N TYR A 366 8.39 -24.25 6.45
CA TYR A 366 7.16 -23.48 6.29
C TYR A 366 6.23 -24.02 5.20
N PHE A 367 6.67 -24.94 4.32
CA PHE A 367 5.77 -25.63 3.38
C PHE A 367 4.88 -26.68 4.06
N LEU A 368 5.18 -27.05 5.31
CA LEU A 368 4.47 -28.06 6.07
C LEU A 368 3.17 -27.54 6.67
#